data_AF-A0A920TYJ2-F1
#
_entry.id   AF-A0A920TYJ2-F1
#
_cell.length_a   1.000
_cell.length_b   1.000
_cell.length_c   1.000
_cell.angle_alpha   90.00
_cell.angle_beta   90.00
_cell.angle_gamma   90.00
#
_symmetry.space_group_name_H-M   'P 1'
#
loop_
_entity.id
_entity.type
_entity.pdbx_description
1 polymer ?
#
loop_
_entity_poly.entity_id
_entity_poly.type
_entity_poly.pdbx_seq_one_letter_code
_entity_poly.pdbx_strand_id
1 'polypeptide(L)'
;MRFGEKELKMIFFHWFLLDKTIDKAKTTLKKRYSRYLKRINEYEEEDVINIFLNSYMAHLDPHSNYLTPSQAEEYEIQTSLSYEGIGARLQNNEDFIEIVNL
;
A
#
# COMPACT_ATOMS: atom_id res chain seq x y z
N MET A 1 2.49 -16.09 -19.47
CA MET A 1 2.24 -16.84 -18.21
C MET A 1 3.48 -17.14 -17.35
N ARG A 2 4.73 -16.80 -17.75
CA ARG A 2 5.96 -17.17 -16.99
C ARG A 2 6.42 -16.15 -15.92
N PHE A 3 5.72 -15.03 -15.74
CA PHE A 3 6.13 -13.98 -14.79
C PHE A 3 5.78 -14.33 -13.35
N GLY A 4 4.54 -14.79 -13.10
CA GLY A 4 4.09 -15.16 -11.76
C GLY A 4 4.90 -16.29 -11.12
N GLU A 5 5.40 -17.24 -11.92
CA GLU A 5 6.28 -18.32 -11.43
C GLU A 5 7.65 -17.80 -10.96
N LYS A 6 8.19 -16.76 -11.61
CA LYS A 6 9.47 -16.16 -11.23
C LYS A 6 9.34 -15.35 -9.93
N GLU A 7 8.26 -14.59 -9.80
CA GLU A 7 7.92 -13.83 -8.60
C GLU A 7 7.77 -14.76 -7.39
N LEU A 8 7.01 -15.85 -7.54
CA LEU A 8 6.84 -16.84 -6.48
C LEU A 8 8.16 -17.54 -6.12
N LYS A 9 9.01 -17.84 -7.11
CA LYS A 9 10.37 -18.37 -6.86
C LYS A 9 11.26 -17.38 -6.13
N MET A 10 11.23 -16.10 -6.49
CA MET A 10 12.03 -15.06 -5.82
C MET A 10 11.57 -14.88 -4.37
N ILE A 11 10.26 -14.83 -4.13
CA ILE A 11 9.73 -14.73 -2.78
C ILE A 11 10.07 -15.99 -1.97
N PHE A 12 9.96 -17.18 -2.57
CA PHE A 12 10.38 -18.42 -1.93
C PHE A 12 11.86 -18.40 -1.55
N PHE A 13 12.74 -17.95 -2.45
CA PHE A 13 14.18 -17.83 -2.18
C PHE A 13 14.47 -16.86 -1.04
N HIS A 14 13.81 -15.70 -1.02
CA HIS A 14 13.94 -14.75 0.09
C HIS A 14 13.51 -15.36 1.43
N TRP A 15 12.42 -16.15 1.46
CA TRP A 15 11.95 -16.81 2.67
C TRP A 15 12.82 -17.99 3.10
N PHE A 16 13.43 -18.69 2.15
CA PHE A 16 14.45 -19.70 2.41
C PHE A 16 15.69 -19.10 3.08
N LEU A 17 16.15 -17.93 2.61
CA LEU A 17 17.26 -17.19 3.23
C LEU A 17 16.95 -16.70 4.66
N LEU A 18 15.66 -16.58 5.01
CA LEU A 18 15.20 -16.17 6.33
C LEU A 18 14.99 -17.36 7.30
N ASP A 19 15.37 -18.57 6.90
CA ASP A 19 15.27 -19.83 7.66
C ASP A 19 13.86 -20.12 8.21
N LYS A 20 12.83 -19.61 7.52
CA LYS A 20 11.43 -19.82 7.91
C LYS A 20 10.90 -21.12 7.34
N THR A 21 10.12 -21.85 8.14
CA THR A 21 9.44 -23.09 7.70
C THR A 21 8.59 -22.84 6.46
N ILE A 22 8.68 -23.74 5.48
CA ILE A 22 7.97 -23.65 4.18
C ILE A 22 6.45 -23.46 4.38
N ASP A 23 5.86 -24.09 5.40
CA ASP A 23 4.43 -23.96 5.68
C ASP A 23 4.04 -22.55 6.14
N LYS A 24 4.87 -21.88 6.93
CA LYS A 24 4.66 -20.47 7.31
C LYS A 24 4.78 -19.53 6.11
N ALA A 25 5.68 -19.84 5.17
CA ALA A 25 5.83 -19.06 3.94
C ALA A 25 4.58 -19.16 3.06
N LYS A 26 4.04 -20.38 2.88
CA LYS A 26 2.81 -20.62 2.10
C LYS A 26 1.60 -19.90 2.69
N THR A 27 1.39 -19.97 4.00
CA THR A 27 0.26 -19.29 4.66
C THR A 27 0.36 -17.78 4.53
N THR A 28 1.56 -17.22 4.71
CA THR A 28 1.80 -15.77 4.57
C THR A 28 1.58 -15.30 3.13
N LEU A 29 2.07 -16.04 2.14
CA LEU A 29 1.84 -15.76 0.73
C LEU A 29 0.35 -15.77 0.39
N LYS A 30 -0.38 -16.80 0.84
CA LYS A 30 -1.83 -16.88 0.65
C LYS A 30 -2.55 -15.66 1.23
N LYS A 31 -2.19 -15.26 2.46
CA LYS A 31 -2.75 -14.06 3.13
C LYS A 31 -2.42 -12.77 2.37
N ARG A 32 -1.21 -12.65 1.81
CA ARG A 32 -0.81 -11.49 1.01
C ARG A 32 -1.63 -11.39 -0.28
N TYR A 33 -1.74 -12.47 -1.04
CA TYR A 33 -2.49 -12.47 -2.29
C TYR A 33 -4.00 -12.29 -2.05
N SER A 34 -4.57 -12.83 -0.97
CA SER A 34 -5.97 -12.59 -0.63
C SER A 34 -6.23 -11.13 -0.29
N ARG A 35 -5.31 -10.47 0.44
CA ARG A 35 -5.38 -9.02 0.71
C ARG A 35 -5.24 -8.19 -0.56
N TYR A 36 -4.33 -8.57 -1.44
CA TYR A 36 -4.15 -7.89 -2.73
C TYR A 36 -5.42 -7.97 -3.58
N LEU A 37 -6.05 -9.15 -3.65
CA LEU A 37 -7.29 -9.34 -4.38
C LEU A 37 -8.46 -8.55 -3.76
N LYS A 38 -8.56 -8.54 -2.43
CA LYS A 38 -9.53 -7.70 -1.72
C LYS A 38 -9.36 -6.22 -2.07
N ARG A 39 -8.12 -5.72 -2.03
CA ARG A 39 -7.82 -4.31 -2.34
C ARG A 39 -8.17 -3.94 -3.78
N ILE A 40 -7.90 -4.81 -4.76
CA ILE A 40 -8.28 -4.54 -6.16
C ILE A 40 -9.80 -4.48 -6.31
N ASN A 41 -10.53 -5.35 -5.61
CA ASN A 41 -11.99 -5.37 -5.67
C ASN A 41 -12.64 -4.17 -4.96
N GLU A 42 -11.89 -3.47 -4.11
CA GLU A 42 -12.32 -2.26 -3.39
C GLU A 42 -11.94 -0.97 -4.14
N TYR A 43 -11.41 -1.05 -5.37
CA TYR A 43 -11.07 0.14 -6.16
C TYR A 43 -12.31 0.86 -6.65
N GLU A 44 -12.36 2.15 -6.35
CA GLU A 44 -13.38 3.08 -6.84
C GLU A 44 -12.91 3.77 -8.14
N GLU A 45 -13.81 4.46 -8.83
CA GLU A 45 -13.49 5.19 -10.08
C GLU A 45 -12.38 6.23 -9.85
N GLU A 46 -12.38 6.89 -8.69
CA GLU A 46 -11.36 7.87 -8.29
C GLU A 46 -9.96 7.25 -8.23
N ASP A 47 -9.82 6.01 -7.76
CA ASP A 47 -8.54 5.31 -7.69
C ASP A 47 -7.95 5.09 -9.09
N VAL A 48 -8.80 4.74 -10.06
CA VAL A 48 -8.38 4.53 -11.45
C VAL A 48 -7.88 5.83 -12.07
N ILE A 49 -8.62 6.92 -11.87
CA ILE A 49 -8.23 8.25 -12.34
C ILE A 49 -6.92 8.68 -11.70
N ASN A 50 -6.77 8.48 -10.39
CA ASN A 50 -5.58 8.80 -9.63
C ASN A 50 -4.35 8.07 -10.20
N ILE A 51 -4.44 6.74 -10.39
CA ILE A 51 -3.37 5.93 -10.98
C ILE A 51 -2.99 6.45 -12.38
N PHE A 52 -3.98 6.73 -13.23
CA PHE A 52 -3.74 7.21 -14.59
C PHE A 52 -3.03 8.58 -14.59
N LEU A 53 -3.57 9.56 -13.88
CA LEU A 53 -3.01 10.91 -13.85
C LEU A 53 -1.60 10.92 -13.24
N ASN A 54 -1.37 10.18 -12.17
CA ASN A 54 -0.03 10.09 -11.58
C ASN A 54 0.96 9.37 -12.50
N SER A 55 0.53 8.35 -13.24
CA SER A 55 1.41 7.71 -14.24
C SER A 55 1.79 8.67 -15.38
N TYR A 56 0.87 9.53 -15.80
CA TYR A 56 1.12 10.55 -16.81
C TYR A 56 2.02 11.67 -16.29
N MET A 57 1.79 12.15 -15.06
CA MET A 57 2.65 13.17 -14.44
C MET A 57 4.07 12.65 -14.21
N ALA A 58 4.23 11.41 -13.73
CA ALA A 58 5.53 10.78 -13.53
C ALA A 58 6.32 10.60 -14.85
N HIS A 59 5.63 10.52 -15.99
CA HIS A 59 6.28 10.51 -17.30
C HIS A 59 6.81 11.91 -17.70
N LEU A 60 6.13 12.97 -17.29
CA LEU A 60 6.53 14.35 -17.58
C LEU A 60 7.68 14.80 -16.67
N ASP A 61 7.55 14.62 -15.36
CA ASP A 61 8.57 14.98 -14.37
C ASP A 61 8.35 14.23 -13.05
N PRO A 62 9.40 13.70 -12.39
CA PRO A 62 9.30 12.98 -11.12
C PRO A 62 8.76 13.79 -9.92
N HIS A 63 8.65 15.11 -10.01
CA HIS A 63 8.17 15.96 -8.91
C HIS A 63 6.74 16.46 -9.10
N SER A 64 6.08 16.09 -10.19
CA SER A 64 4.69 16.41 -10.45
C SER A 64 3.80 15.24 -10.04
N ASN A 65 2.83 15.50 -9.16
CA ASN A 65 1.85 14.51 -8.73
C ASN A 65 0.44 15.11 -8.76
N TYR A 66 -0.54 14.28 -9.10
CA TYR A 66 -1.96 14.58 -8.94
C TYR A 66 -2.40 14.16 -7.53
N LEU A 67 -3.07 15.07 -6.82
CA LEU A 67 -3.60 14.84 -5.48
C LEU A 67 -5.14 14.82 -5.53
N THR A 68 -5.73 13.77 -4.94
CA THR A 68 -7.18 13.77 -4.64
C THR A 68 -7.49 14.76 -3.52
N PRO A 69 -8.76 15.18 -3.33
CA PRO A 69 -9.13 16.11 -2.25
C PRO A 69 -8.65 15.65 -0.87
N SER A 70 -8.77 14.35 -0.57
CA SER A 70 -8.28 13.77 0.68
C SER A 70 -6.75 13.80 0.79
N GLN A 71 -6.03 13.55 -0.30
CA GLN A 71 -4.56 13.64 -0.32
C GLN A 71 -4.06 15.09 -0.18
N ALA A 72 -4.78 16.05 -0.76
CA ALA A 72 -4.47 17.47 -0.66
C ALA A 72 -4.66 17.98 0.78
N GLU A 73 -5.75 17.58 1.45
CA GLU A 73 -5.98 17.86 2.87
C GLU A 73 -4.86 17.26 3.74
N GLU A 74 -4.48 16.00 3.49
CA GLU A 74 -3.38 15.36 4.23
C GLU A 74 -2.04 16.08 4.01
N TYR A 75 -1.77 16.55 2.78
CA TYR A 75 -0.59 17.35 2.47
C TYR A 75 -0.61 18.71 3.18
N GLU A 76 -1.77 19.37 3.24
CA GLU A 76 -1.95 20.64 3.95
C GLU A 76 -1.70 20.46 5.45
N ILE A 77 -2.19 19.40 6.05
CA ILE A 77 -1.92 19.04 7.46
C ILE A 77 -0.41 18.85 7.68
N GLN A 78 0.28 18.14 6.78
CA GLN A 78 1.73 17.92 6.88
C GLN A 78 2.55 19.21 6.71
N THR A 79 2.08 20.14 5.87
CA THR A 79 2.83 21.35 5.49
C THR A 79 2.55 22.53 6.44
N SER A 80 1.33 22.65 6.94
CA SER A 80 0.90 23.79 7.77
C SER A 80 1.52 23.78 9.17
N LEU A 81 2.16 22.68 9.60
CA LEU A 81 2.65 22.46 10.97
C LEU A 81 1.56 22.65 12.05
N SER A 82 0.30 22.81 11.64
CA SER A 82 -0.86 22.98 12.49
C SER A 82 -1.78 21.79 12.25
N TYR A 83 -1.81 20.89 13.24
CA TYR A 83 -2.64 19.71 13.20
C TYR A 83 -3.97 20.00 13.90
N GLU A 84 -5.09 19.95 13.17
CA GLU A 84 -6.43 19.96 13.76
C GLU A 84 -6.92 18.50 13.93
N GLY A 85 -6.83 17.96 15.16
CA GLY A 85 -7.30 16.60 15.48
C GLY A 85 -6.82 16.07 16.84
N ILE A 86 -6.86 14.74 17.04
CA ILE A 86 -6.52 14.05 18.31
C ILE A 86 -4.99 13.95 18.54
N GLY A 87 -4.18 14.12 17.50
CA GLY A 87 -2.71 14.02 17.57
C GLY A 87 -2.18 12.60 17.47
N ALA A 88 -3.01 11.61 17.11
CA ALA A 88 -2.63 10.19 17.10
C ALA A 88 -2.55 9.62 15.68
N ARG A 89 -1.50 8.85 15.39
CA ARG A 89 -1.39 8.08 14.15
C ARG A 89 -2.08 6.73 14.31
N LEU A 90 -3.14 6.50 13.55
CA LEU A 90 -3.90 5.25 13.56
C LEU A 90 -3.38 4.27 12.50
N GLN A 91 -3.34 2.99 12.83
CA GLN A 91 -3.05 1.92 11.88
C GLN A 91 -4.14 0.85 11.94
N ASN A 92 -4.60 0.43 10.78
CA ASN A 92 -5.55 -0.67 10.67
C ASN A 92 -4.78 -2.00 10.75
N ASN A 93 -5.04 -2.79 11.79
CA ASN A 93 -4.47 -4.12 11.97
C ASN A 93 -5.58 -5.16 11.96
N GLU A 94 -5.74 -5.82 10.80
CA GLU A 94 -6.70 -6.88 10.53
C GLU A 94 -8.16 -6.46 10.68
N ASP A 95 -8.66 -6.34 11.91
CA ASP A 95 -10.04 -6.01 12.23
C ASP A 95 -10.17 -4.84 13.23
N PHE A 96 -9.06 -4.35 13.79
CA PHE A 96 -9.05 -3.28 14.79
C PHE A 96 -8.18 -2.10 14.37
N ILE A 97 -8.53 -0.92 14.86
CA ILE A 97 -7.74 0.31 14.69
C ILE A 97 -6.87 0.47 15.94
N GLU A 98 -5.55 0.43 15.75
CA GLU A 98 -4.57 0.60 16.83
C GLU A 98 -3.91 1.99 16.75
N ILE A 99 -3.58 2.57 17.91
CA ILE A 99 -2.82 3.83 18.01
C ILE A 99 -1.33 3.48 17.96
N VAL A 100 -0.61 4.01 16.98
CA VAL A 100 0.82 3.70 16.76
C VAL A 100 1.75 4.74 17.36
N ASN A 101 1.36 6.03 17.36
CA ASN A 101 2.10 7.12 18.00
C ASN A 101 1.13 8.20 18.51
N LEU A 102 1.51 8.86 19.61
CA LEU A 102 0.92 10.06 20.20
C LEU A 102 1.84 11.27 19.95
#